data_AF-A0A969M6B7-F1
#
_entry.id   AF-A0A969M6B7-F1
#
_cell.length_a   1.000
_cell.length_b   1.000
_cell.length_c   1.000
_cell.angle_alpha   90.00
_cell.angle_beta   90.00
_cell.angle_gamma   90.00
#
_symmetry.space_group_name_H-M   'P 1'
#
loop_
_entity.id
_entity.type
_entity.pdbx_description
1 polymer ?
#
loop_
_entity_poly.entity_id
_entity_poly.type
_entity_poly.pdbx_seq_one_letter_code
_entity_poly.pdbx_strand_id
1 'polypeptide(L)'
;GGIEGGIPAAQAKASAVLSGLLSVRALNPRIRAANLGLPDLPVTGLPVGLAYQTMGKLSALSDNGSRYGLIQKWFDLFARLQTKDAQNAYGDDQEAFIASNIADGNTRWNVIANSVSNTSMIVDLGQDYSQVPAFANLSPPLQQVLVFLQQNTPLGTRITLNVDQWDGFPQRRQDLLRRYRSAGNVVIVAGDIHSSWVTDHSDASQGPLFEFTGPAISSSSFAQLIGNTLTSTAGTIGLPPDVVDGLSALLPELTAALNAFLVDRDPSSVFRQLAQDIRFVDTDRNGIVVVEASSDLFTTTYYLLQPADVRESYYNRRNAGLAKFKKRVFEIRHGRLTAPRSDPLIGEPPIRY
;
A
#
# COMPACT_ATOMS: atom_id res chain seq x y z
N GLY A 1 4.44 3.17 -35.33
CA GLY A 1 5.53 2.18 -35.21
C GLY A 1 5.75 1.94 -33.74
N GLY A 2 5.91 0.73 -33.22
CA GLY A 2 5.88 -0.60 -33.79
C GLY A 2 5.85 -1.57 -32.62
N ILE A 3 4.91 -2.52 -32.60
CA ILE A 3 4.80 -3.57 -31.57
C ILE A 3 5.39 -4.88 -32.14
N GLU A 4 6.38 -4.78 -33.04
CA GLU A 4 6.99 -5.96 -33.68
C GLU A 4 8.24 -6.48 -32.94
N GLY A 5 8.64 -5.86 -31.82
CA GLY A 5 9.78 -6.31 -31.00
C GLY A 5 9.42 -7.02 -29.67
N GLY A 6 8.14 -7.10 -29.30
CA GLY A 6 7.72 -7.37 -27.91
C GLY A 6 7.92 -8.81 -27.42
N ILE A 7 7.59 -9.81 -28.25
CA ILE A 7 7.57 -11.21 -27.80
C ILE A 7 8.98 -11.80 -27.66
N PRO A 8 9.89 -11.65 -28.64
CA PRO A 8 11.25 -12.19 -28.51
C PRO A 8 12.04 -11.50 -27.39
N ALA A 9 11.86 -10.19 -27.20
CA ALA A 9 12.49 -9.44 -26.11
C ALA A 9 11.95 -9.86 -24.74
N ALA A 10 10.63 -10.08 -24.62
CA ALA A 10 10.01 -10.59 -23.39
C ALA A 10 10.46 -12.01 -23.07
N GLN A 11 10.55 -12.90 -24.07
CA GLN A 11 11.07 -14.25 -23.91
C GLN A 11 12.55 -14.26 -23.50
N ALA A 12 13.39 -13.47 -24.16
CA ALA A 12 14.81 -13.36 -23.79
C ALA A 12 14.97 -12.85 -22.35
N LYS A 13 14.18 -11.84 -21.95
CA LYS A 13 14.17 -11.34 -20.58
C LYS A 13 13.66 -12.39 -19.58
N ALA A 14 12.60 -13.12 -19.91
CA ALA A 14 12.08 -14.19 -19.06
C ALA A 14 13.10 -15.33 -18.90
N SER A 15 13.74 -15.78 -19.99
CA SER A 15 14.79 -16.80 -19.94
C SER A 15 15.99 -16.36 -19.12
N ALA A 16 16.43 -15.10 -19.25
CA ALA A 16 17.49 -14.55 -18.42
C ALA A 16 17.12 -14.52 -16.94
N VAL A 17 15.90 -14.08 -16.60
CA VAL A 17 15.39 -14.00 -15.21
C VAL A 17 15.13 -15.39 -14.59
N LEU A 18 14.79 -16.38 -15.41
CA LEU A 18 14.56 -17.76 -14.98
C LEU A 18 15.84 -18.60 -14.94
N SER A 19 16.96 -18.08 -15.44
CA SER A 19 18.28 -18.69 -15.33
C SER A 19 19.01 -18.18 -14.08
N GLY A 20 19.61 -19.06 -13.29
CA GLY A 20 20.35 -18.65 -12.10
C GLY A 20 20.46 -19.73 -11.03
N LEU A 21 21.06 -19.35 -9.90
CA LEU A 21 21.21 -20.23 -8.75
C LEU A 21 19.85 -20.47 -8.06
N LEU A 22 19.58 -21.71 -7.68
CA LEU A 22 18.42 -22.07 -6.87
C LEU A 22 18.78 -22.09 -5.39
N SER A 23 17.87 -21.57 -4.56
CA SER A 23 18.02 -21.61 -3.11
C SER A 23 17.83 -23.03 -2.59
N VAL A 24 18.88 -23.62 -2.01
CA VAL A 24 18.80 -24.93 -1.34
C VAL A 24 17.76 -24.93 -0.22
N ARG A 25 17.64 -23.83 0.52
CA ARG A 25 16.61 -23.66 1.55
C ARG A 25 15.19 -23.74 0.99
N ALA A 26 14.99 -23.35 -0.26
CA ALA A 26 13.70 -23.43 -0.93
C ALA A 26 13.47 -24.78 -1.62
N LEU A 27 14.55 -25.47 -2.03
CA LEU A 27 14.47 -26.71 -2.81
C LEU A 27 14.32 -27.94 -1.91
N ASN A 28 15.06 -28.02 -0.79
CA ASN A 28 15.01 -29.17 0.12
C ASN A 28 13.59 -29.47 0.67
N PRO A 29 12.80 -28.48 1.13
CA PRO A 29 11.41 -28.74 1.52
C PRO A 29 10.55 -29.35 0.40
N ARG A 30 10.77 -28.92 -0.86
CA ARG A 30 10.04 -29.45 -2.03
C ARG A 30 10.47 -30.87 -2.38
N ILE A 31 11.76 -31.18 -2.28
CA ILE A 31 12.28 -32.55 -2.46
C ILE A 31 11.62 -33.50 -1.47
N ARG A 32 11.57 -33.12 -0.18
CA ARG A 32 10.89 -33.90 0.86
C ARG A 32 9.40 -34.08 0.58
N ALA A 33 8.71 -33.00 0.22
CA ALA A 33 7.27 -33.04 -0.07
C ALA A 33 6.93 -33.90 -1.29
N ALA A 34 7.81 -33.95 -2.30
CA ALA A 34 7.63 -34.77 -3.49
C ALA A 34 7.82 -36.27 -3.23
N ASN A 35 8.34 -36.65 -2.05
CA ASN A 35 8.56 -38.03 -1.62
C ASN A 35 9.31 -38.89 -2.66
N LEU A 36 10.30 -38.30 -3.33
CA LEU A 36 11.05 -38.94 -4.43
C LEU A 36 12.19 -39.86 -3.95
N GLY A 37 12.35 -40.05 -2.64
CA GLY A 37 13.47 -40.82 -2.07
C GLY A 37 14.85 -40.17 -2.26
N LEU A 38 14.90 -38.89 -2.64
CA LEU A 38 16.14 -38.14 -2.82
C LEU A 38 16.61 -37.52 -1.49
N PRO A 39 17.92 -37.50 -1.20
CA PRO A 39 18.45 -36.80 -0.04
C PRO A 39 18.32 -35.27 -0.21
N ASP A 40 18.35 -34.57 0.92
CA ASP A 40 18.49 -33.11 0.96
C ASP A 40 19.79 -32.68 0.26
N LEU A 41 19.74 -31.58 -0.48
CA LEU A 41 20.93 -30.97 -1.06
C LEU A 41 21.80 -30.34 0.05
N PRO A 42 23.14 -30.40 -0.06
CA PRO A 42 24.03 -29.82 0.93
C PRO A 42 23.91 -28.30 0.98
N VAL A 43 24.03 -27.71 2.18
CA VAL A 43 23.97 -26.25 2.39
C VAL A 43 25.33 -25.59 2.57
N THR A 44 26.40 -26.38 2.67
CA THR A 44 27.78 -25.91 2.90
C THR A 44 28.54 -25.76 1.59
N GLY A 45 29.46 -24.79 1.52
CA GLY A 45 30.32 -24.56 0.35
C GLY A 45 29.62 -23.96 -0.88
N LEU A 46 28.36 -23.54 -0.75
CA LEU A 46 27.60 -22.92 -1.83
C LEU A 46 27.71 -21.38 -1.81
N PRO A 47 27.55 -20.71 -2.97
CA PRO A 47 27.43 -19.27 -3.04
C PRO A 47 26.30 -18.76 -2.15
N VAL A 48 26.54 -17.65 -1.44
CA VAL A 48 25.53 -16.98 -0.61
C VAL A 48 24.91 -15.84 -1.39
N GLY A 49 23.58 -15.72 -1.33
CA GLY A 49 22.85 -14.64 -2.00
C GLY A 49 21.43 -14.48 -1.46
N LEU A 50 20.73 -13.46 -1.96
CA LEU A 50 19.32 -13.24 -1.68
C LEU A 50 18.47 -14.01 -2.69
N ALA A 51 17.72 -14.99 -2.19
CA ALA A 51 16.78 -15.72 -3.02
C ALA A 51 15.44 -14.98 -3.11
N TYR A 52 14.74 -15.15 -4.23
CA TYR A 52 13.38 -14.62 -4.41
C TYR A 52 12.43 -15.05 -3.27
N GLN A 53 12.55 -16.29 -2.79
CA GLN A 53 11.78 -16.79 -1.65
C GLN A 53 12.15 -16.14 -0.32
N THR A 54 13.39 -15.65 -0.16
CA THR A 54 13.82 -14.92 1.05
C THR A 54 13.04 -13.62 1.21
N MET A 55 12.56 -13.02 0.12
CA MET A 55 11.68 -11.86 0.15
C MET A 55 10.21 -12.19 0.47
N GLY A 56 9.89 -13.44 0.84
CA GLY A 56 8.54 -13.88 1.21
C GLY A 56 7.72 -14.45 0.05
N LYS A 57 8.33 -14.65 -1.12
CA LYS A 57 7.61 -15.09 -2.33
C LYS A 57 7.46 -16.60 -2.40
N LEU A 58 6.22 -17.06 -2.45
CA LEU A 58 5.87 -18.49 -2.44
C LEU A 58 5.59 -19.06 -3.85
N SER A 59 5.26 -18.21 -4.83
CA SER A 59 5.02 -18.60 -6.22
C SER A 59 5.93 -17.85 -7.20
N ALA A 60 6.37 -18.53 -8.25
CA ALA A 60 7.16 -17.93 -9.32
C ALA A 60 6.25 -17.15 -10.28
N LEU A 61 6.59 -15.89 -10.56
CA LEU A 61 6.04 -15.10 -11.67
C LEU A 61 4.50 -14.96 -11.73
N SER A 62 3.81 -14.95 -10.60
CA SER A 62 2.39 -14.53 -10.57
C SER A 62 2.27 -13.01 -10.44
N ASP A 63 1.14 -12.43 -10.87
CA ASP A 63 0.82 -11.01 -10.70
C ASP A 63 0.91 -10.57 -9.24
N ASN A 64 0.66 -11.48 -8.30
CA ASN A 64 0.82 -11.24 -6.86
C ASN A 64 2.27 -11.44 -6.40
N GLY A 65 2.93 -12.47 -6.93
CA GLY A 65 4.31 -12.81 -6.66
C GLY A 65 5.30 -11.70 -7.05
N SER A 66 5.02 -10.91 -8.08
CA SER A 66 5.95 -9.84 -8.50
C SER A 66 5.89 -8.59 -7.61
N ARG A 67 4.72 -8.18 -7.13
CA ARG A 67 4.51 -6.84 -6.53
C ARG A 67 3.85 -6.78 -5.15
N TYR A 68 3.21 -7.85 -4.67
CA TYR A 68 2.50 -7.80 -3.38
C TYR A 68 3.14 -8.68 -2.30
N GLY A 69 3.06 -8.26 -1.05
CA GLY A 69 3.45 -9.05 0.12
C GLY A 69 4.93 -9.46 0.12
N LEU A 70 5.81 -8.51 0.46
CA LEU A 70 7.25 -8.74 0.58
C LEU A 70 7.73 -8.57 2.01
N ILE A 71 8.63 -9.45 2.46
CA ILE A 71 9.30 -9.24 3.74
C ILE A 71 10.21 -8.01 3.59
N GLN A 72 9.81 -6.90 4.22
CA GLN A 72 10.36 -5.56 4.02
C GLN A 72 11.88 -5.56 4.16
N LYS A 73 12.42 -6.13 5.24
CA LYS A 73 13.86 -6.17 5.53
C LYS A 73 14.68 -6.72 4.36
N TRP A 74 14.21 -7.80 3.74
CA TRP A 74 14.93 -8.47 2.66
C TRP A 74 14.76 -7.74 1.34
N PHE A 75 13.58 -7.17 1.09
CA PHE A 75 13.36 -6.33 -0.09
C PHE A 75 14.16 -5.03 -0.03
N ASP A 76 14.21 -4.35 1.11
CA ASP A 76 15.01 -3.14 1.30
C ASP A 76 16.50 -3.41 1.09
N LEU A 77 17.00 -4.56 1.55
CA LEU A 77 18.37 -4.99 1.28
C LEU A 77 18.57 -5.24 -0.23
N PHE A 78 17.64 -5.94 -0.88
CA PHE A 78 17.69 -6.16 -2.32
C PHE A 78 17.73 -4.83 -3.09
N ALA A 79 16.86 -3.87 -2.76
CA ALA A 79 16.80 -2.55 -3.38
C ALA A 79 18.10 -1.76 -3.21
N ARG A 80 18.73 -1.82 -2.02
CA ARG A 80 20.03 -1.19 -1.76
C ARG A 80 21.20 -1.80 -2.55
N LEU A 81 21.10 -3.07 -2.90
CA LEU A 81 22.11 -3.76 -3.72
C LEU A 81 21.93 -3.50 -5.21
N GLN A 82 20.81 -2.91 -5.64
CA GLN A 82 20.61 -2.52 -7.03
C GLN A 82 21.40 -1.26 -7.38
N THR A 83 21.57 -1.02 -8.69
CA THR A 83 22.15 0.24 -9.19
C THR A 83 21.26 1.43 -8.83
N LYS A 84 21.84 2.64 -8.82
CA LYS A 84 21.06 3.87 -8.62
C LYS A 84 19.96 4.02 -9.67
N ASP A 85 20.23 3.59 -10.90
CA ASP A 85 19.29 3.66 -12.03
C ASP A 85 18.08 2.75 -11.82
N ALA A 86 18.23 1.63 -11.11
CA ALA A 86 17.12 0.74 -10.79
C ALA A 86 16.06 1.40 -9.90
N GLN A 87 16.39 2.52 -9.26
CA GLN A 87 15.45 3.32 -8.46
C GLN A 87 15.13 4.68 -9.05
N ASN A 88 15.52 4.95 -10.30
CA ASN A 88 15.27 6.21 -10.98
C ASN A 88 13.94 6.16 -11.76
N ALA A 89 12.83 5.99 -11.05
CA ALA A 89 11.52 5.77 -11.67
C ALA A 89 11.03 6.96 -12.51
N TYR A 90 11.34 8.20 -12.09
CA TYR A 90 11.02 9.41 -12.85
C TYR A 90 12.02 9.69 -13.98
N GLY A 91 13.27 9.24 -13.85
CA GLY A 91 14.36 9.66 -14.72
C GLY A 91 14.88 11.05 -14.37
N ASP A 92 16.10 11.34 -14.82
CA ASP A 92 16.83 12.55 -14.42
C ASP A 92 16.14 13.84 -14.88
N ASP A 93 15.59 13.85 -16.11
CA ASP A 93 14.93 15.03 -16.68
C ASP A 93 13.67 15.43 -15.90
N GLN A 94 12.83 14.46 -15.54
CA GLN A 94 11.61 14.71 -14.78
C GLN A 94 11.94 15.15 -13.35
N GLU A 95 12.95 14.55 -12.71
CA GLU A 95 13.38 14.99 -11.38
C GLU A 95 13.97 16.40 -11.39
N ALA A 96 14.75 16.77 -12.40
CA ALA A 96 15.27 18.13 -12.57
C ALA A 96 14.15 19.14 -12.81
N PHE A 97 13.15 18.79 -13.62
CA PHE A 97 11.95 19.60 -13.82
C PHE A 97 11.19 19.82 -12.50
N ILE A 98 10.91 18.75 -11.73
CA ILE A 98 10.22 18.88 -10.45
C ILE A 98 11.03 19.74 -9.48
N ALA A 99 12.33 19.48 -9.36
CA ALA A 99 13.22 20.19 -8.46
C ALA A 99 13.29 21.69 -8.72
N SER A 100 13.34 22.10 -9.98
CA SER A 100 13.38 23.52 -10.36
C SER A 100 12.05 24.22 -10.09
N ASN A 101 10.91 23.58 -10.36
CA ASN A 101 9.60 24.18 -10.17
C ASN A 101 9.25 24.38 -8.68
N ILE A 102 9.53 23.40 -7.82
CA ILE A 102 9.22 23.53 -6.39
C ILE A 102 10.14 24.52 -5.65
N ALA A 103 11.28 24.89 -6.26
CA ALA A 103 12.24 25.83 -5.71
C ALA A 103 11.94 27.31 -6.05
N ASP A 104 10.97 27.60 -6.93
CA ASP A 104 10.61 28.96 -7.37
C ASP A 104 10.18 29.89 -6.21
N GLY A 105 9.75 29.33 -5.07
CA GLY A 105 9.50 30.07 -3.81
C GLY A 105 8.32 31.06 -3.84
N ASN A 106 7.83 31.41 -5.03
CA ASN A 106 6.73 32.34 -5.27
C ASN A 106 5.34 31.67 -5.23
N THR A 107 5.30 30.33 -5.24
CA THR A 107 4.05 29.56 -5.21
C THR A 107 3.60 29.32 -3.77
N ARG A 108 2.30 29.49 -3.51
CA ARG A 108 1.73 29.16 -2.19
C ARG A 108 1.65 27.66 -1.96
N TRP A 109 1.25 26.91 -2.99
CA TRP A 109 1.08 25.47 -2.95
C TRP A 109 1.77 24.88 -4.17
N ASN A 110 2.69 23.94 -3.94
CA ASN A 110 3.24 23.10 -4.99
C ASN A 110 2.52 21.74 -4.95
N VAL A 111 1.63 21.49 -5.91
CA VAL A 111 0.87 20.23 -5.95
C VAL A 111 1.56 19.22 -6.86
N ILE A 112 2.06 18.14 -6.28
CA ILE A 112 2.63 17.02 -7.03
C ILE A 112 1.50 16.01 -7.29
N ALA A 113 0.95 16.06 -8.50
CA ALA A 113 0.01 15.05 -8.97
C ALA A 113 0.78 13.82 -9.48
N ASN A 114 0.68 12.73 -8.73
CA ASN A 114 1.46 11.52 -8.94
C ASN A 114 0.51 10.32 -9.16
N SER A 115 0.91 9.35 -9.98
CA SER A 115 0.04 8.21 -10.27
C SER A 115 -0.09 7.26 -9.08
N VAL A 116 0.99 7.06 -8.33
CA VAL A 116 1.09 6.09 -7.22
C VAL A 116 1.40 6.78 -5.90
N SER A 117 0.98 6.21 -4.77
CA SER A 117 1.16 6.81 -3.45
C SER A 117 2.63 6.79 -3.01
N ASN A 118 3.03 7.83 -2.29
CA ASN A 118 4.21 7.81 -1.44
C ASN A 118 3.88 7.28 -0.04
N THR A 119 2.62 7.06 0.33
CA THR A 119 2.31 6.39 1.60
C THR A 119 2.75 4.93 1.52
N SER A 120 3.47 4.49 2.55
CA SER A 120 4.05 3.16 2.62
C SER A 120 3.05 2.23 3.28
N MET A 121 2.76 1.13 2.60
CA MET A 121 1.72 0.19 3.02
C MET A 121 2.41 -1.02 3.62
N ILE A 122 2.70 -0.99 4.92
CA ILE A 122 3.40 -2.08 5.58
C ILE A 122 2.57 -2.62 6.73
N VAL A 123 2.59 -3.93 6.95
CA VAL A 123 1.97 -4.59 8.11
C VAL A 123 3.07 -5.22 8.95
N ASP A 124 3.08 -4.98 10.26
CA ASP A 124 3.96 -5.71 11.17
C ASP A 124 3.25 -7.00 11.64
N LEU A 125 3.73 -8.15 11.17
CA LEU A 125 3.13 -9.45 11.50
C LEU A 125 3.75 -10.09 12.74
N GLY A 126 4.91 -9.61 13.20
CA GLY A 126 5.70 -10.24 14.24
C GLY A 126 5.62 -9.50 15.57
N GLN A 127 4.47 -8.99 15.97
CA GLN A 127 4.34 -8.22 17.21
C GLN A 127 3.49 -8.92 18.25
N ASP A 128 3.44 -8.35 19.45
CA ASP A 128 2.51 -8.79 20.49
C ASP A 128 1.14 -8.13 20.32
N TYR A 129 0.23 -8.82 19.63
CA TYR A 129 -1.13 -8.31 19.36
C TYR A 129 -1.95 -8.07 20.64
N SER A 130 -1.58 -8.68 21.77
CA SER A 130 -2.26 -8.47 23.06
C SER A 130 -2.16 -7.03 23.58
N GLN A 131 -1.18 -6.25 23.09
CA GLN A 131 -0.93 -4.87 23.48
C GLN A 131 -1.66 -3.84 22.59
N VAL A 132 -2.46 -4.31 21.63
CA VAL A 132 -3.13 -3.47 20.65
C VAL A 132 -4.57 -3.25 21.11
N PRO A 133 -5.01 -2.03 21.44
CA PRO A 133 -6.36 -1.79 21.97
C PRO A 133 -7.47 -2.29 21.05
N ALA A 134 -7.29 -2.16 19.73
CA ALA A 134 -8.24 -2.64 18.74
C ALA A 134 -8.32 -4.18 18.66
N PHE A 135 -7.32 -4.93 19.14
CA PHE A 135 -7.33 -6.40 19.14
C PHE A 135 -8.46 -6.98 20.00
N ALA A 136 -8.74 -6.35 21.14
CA ALA A 136 -9.82 -6.77 22.03
C ALA A 136 -11.22 -6.65 21.40
N ASN A 137 -11.37 -5.81 20.37
CA ASN A 137 -12.63 -5.60 19.66
C ASN A 137 -12.80 -6.55 18.46
N LEU A 138 -11.82 -7.39 18.15
CA LEU A 138 -11.91 -8.37 17.08
C LEU A 138 -12.69 -9.60 17.53
N SER A 139 -13.29 -10.32 16.57
CA SER A 139 -13.93 -11.60 16.90
C SER A 139 -12.90 -12.63 17.40
N PRO A 140 -13.32 -13.58 18.27
CA PRO A 140 -12.42 -14.63 18.73
C PRO A 140 -11.73 -15.42 17.60
N PRO A 141 -12.38 -15.76 16.47
CA PRO A 141 -11.70 -16.38 15.35
C PRO A 141 -10.58 -15.53 14.75
N LEU A 142 -10.81 -14.22 14.54
CA LEU A 142 -9.79 -13.34 13.98
C LEU A 142 -8.61 -13.14 14.95
N GLN A 143 -8.90 -13.06 16.25
CA GLN A 143 -7.86 -13.04 17.29
C GLN A 143 -6.95 -14.28 17.22
N GLN A 144 -7.54 -15.47 17.05
CA GLN A 144 -6.78 -16.72 16.94
C GLN A 144 -5.88 -16.74 15.70
N VAL A 145 -6.36 -16.25 14.55
CA VAL A 145 -5.55 -16.14 13.33
C VAL A 145 -4.35 -15.22 13.55
N LEU A 146 -4.56 -14.05 14.15
CA LEU A 146 -3.47 -13.11 14.42
C LEU A 146 -2.46 -13.67 15.44
N VAL A 147 -2.92 -14.33 16.51
CA VAL A 147 -2.04 -15.01 17.47
C VAL A 147 -1.24 -16.13 16.81
N PHE A 148 -1.86 -16.92 15.93
CA PHE A 148 -1.16 -17.94 15.15
C PHE A 148 -0.07 -17.31 14.28
N LEU A 149 -0.37 -16.21 13.58
CA LEU A 149 0.62 -15.48 12.78
C LEU A 149 1.76 -14.95 13.65
N GLN A 150 1.49 -14.37 14.82
CA GLN A 150 2.50 -13.90 15.77
C GLN A 150 3.42 -15.05 16.23
N GLN A 151 2.86 -16.22 16.57
CA GLN A 151 3.65 -17.35 17.07
C GLN A 151 4.50 -18.02 15.99
N ASN A 152 4.07 -17.95 14.72
CA ASN A 152 4.73 -18.62 13.59
C ASN A 152 5.56 -17.65 12.73
N THR A 153 5.60 -16.37 13.07
CA THR A 153 6.37 -15.35 12.37
C THR A 153 7.43 -14.78 13.31
N PRO A 154 8.71 -14.72 12.92
CA PRO A 154 9.74 -14.10 13.74
C PRO A 154 9.33 -12.67 14.16
N LEU A 155 9.63 -12.31 15.42
CA LEU A 155 9.28 -11.01 15.97
C LEU A 155 9.82 -9.86 15.08
N GLY A 156 8.99 -8.85 14.81
CA GLY A 156 9.32 -7.71 13.96
C GLY A 156 9.36 -8.00 12.46
N THR A 157 8.79 -9.12 11.99
CA THR A 157 8.65 -9.37 10.55
C THR A 157 7.60 -8.45 9.96
N ARG A 158 8.07 -7.50 9.15
CA ARG A 158 7.22 -6.55 8.44
C ARG A 158 7.01 -6.96 7.00
N ILE A 159 5.79 -6.79 6.52
CA ILE A 159 5.37 -7.08 5.16
C ILE A 159 5.01 -5.79 4.43
N THR A 160 5.79 -5.42 3.41
CA THR A 160 5.39 -4.39 2.44
C THR A 160 4.32 -4.96 1.54
N LEU A 161 3.13 -4.35 1.57
CA LEU A 161 1.94 -4.84 0.89
C LEU A 161 2.02 -4.68 -0.61
N ASN A 162 2.57 -3.56 -1.12
CA ASN A 162 2.61 -3.26 -2.54
C ASN A 162 3.90 -2.51 -2.93
N VAL A 163 4.76 -3.12 -3.75
CA VAL A 163 5.98 -2.50 -4.30
C VAL A 163 5.82 -2.02 -5.75
N ASP A 164 4.60 -2.04 -6.29
CA ASP A 164 4.23 -1.34 -7.54
C ASP A 164 4.01 0.17 -7.29
N GLN A 165 4.20 0.61 -6.04
CA GLN A 165 4.12 1.99 -5.56
C GLN A 165 5.53 2.54 -5.33
N TRP A 166 5.65 3.72 -4.72
CA TRP A 166 6.96 4.24 -4.29
C TRP A 166 7.67 3.35 -3.27
N ASP A 167 6.95 2.42 -2.63
CA ASP A 167 7.52 1.34 -1.82
C ASP A 167 8.49 0.43 -2.58
N GLY A 168 8.38 0.33 -3.92
CA GLY A 168 9.34 -0.39 -4.76
C GLY A 168 10.68 0.34 -4.93
N PHE A 169 10.75 1.61 -4.57
CA PHE A 169 11.92 2.47 -4.72
C PHE A 169 12.29 3.12 -3.38
N PRO A 170 12.56 2.33 -2.32
CA PRO A 170 12.58 2.82 -0.94
C PRO A 170 13.63 3.91 -0.70
N GLN A 171 14.79 3.86 -1.36
CA GLN A 171 15.80 4.91 -1.21
C GLN A 171 15.39 6.19 -1.96
N ARG A 172 14.94 6.06 -3.21
CA ARG A 172 14.50 7.23 -4.00
C ARG A 172 13.29 7.91 -3.38
N ARG A 173 12.33 7.14 -2.88
CA ARG A 173 11.16 7.64 -2.14
C ARG A 173 11.58 8.52 -0.95
N GLN A 174 12.58 8.10 -0.18
CA GLN A 174 13.11 8.91 0.93
C GLN A 174 13.74 10.22 0.43
N ASP A 175 14.48 10.19 -0.68
CA ASP A 175 15.08 11.38 -1.28
C ASP A 175 14.02 12.39 -1.76
N LEU A 176 12.97 11.90 -2.43
CA LEU A 176 11.85 12.72 -2.89
C LEU A 176 11.11 13.36 -1.71
N LEU A 177 10.76 12.59 -0.68
CA LEU A 177 10.11 13.14 0.51
C LEU A 177 10.96 14.22 1.19
N ARG A 178 12.27 13.99 1.34
CA ARG A 178 13.18 15.01 1.90
C ARG A 178 13.19 16.28 1.07
N ARG A 179 13.26 16.15 -0.26
CA ARG A 179 13.22 17.29 -1.19
C ARG A 179 11.91 18.07 -1.06
N TYR A 180 10.77 17.37 -1.03
CA TYR A 180 9.45 17.99 -0.92
C TYR A 180 9.24 18.69 0.43
N ARG A 181 9.67 18.09 1.54
CA ARG A 181 9.64 18.73 2.87
C ARG A 181 10.49 19.99 2.90
N SER A 182 11.67 19.96 2.26
CA SER A 182 12.59 21.10 2.22
C SER A 182 12.02 22.31 1.46
N ALA A 183 11.12 22.08 0.49
CA ALA A 183 10.39 23.14 -0.19
C ALA A 183 9.31 23.78 0.71
N GLY A 184 8.80 23.05 1.71
CA GLY A 184 7.95 23.56 2.80
C GLY A 184 6.52 23.95 2.41
N ASN A 185 6.12 23.77 1.15
CA ASN A 185 4.80 24.13 0.62
C ASN A 185 4.22 23.08 -0.35
N VAL A 186 4.75 21.85 -0.31
CA VAL A 186 4.35 20.76 -1.21
C VAL A 186 3.16 19.98 -0.65
N VAL A 187 2.20 19.66 -1.52
CA VAL A 187 1.11 18.71 -1.28
C VAL A 187 1.14 17.64 -2.37
N ILE A 188 1.05 16.36 -1.99
CA ILE A 188 1.01 15.25 -2.93
C ILE A 188 -0.45 14.81 -3.11
N VAL A 189 -0.88 14.60 -4.36
CA VAL A 189 -2.14 13.93 -4.67
C VAL A 189 -1.86 12.68 -5.50
N ALA A 190 -2.46 11.55 -5.11
CA ALA A 190 -2.18 10.26 -5.72
C ALA A 190 -3.43 9.38 -5.89
N GLY A 191 -3.28 8.24 -6.57
CA GLY A 191 -4.33 7.24 -6.77
C GLY A 191 -3.77 5.82 -6.87
N ASP A 192 -4.25 5.06 -7.86
CA ASP A 192 -3.85 3.68 -8.21
C ASP A 192 -4.23 2.59 -7.18
N ILE A 193 -3.99 2.78 -5.88
CA ILE A 193 -4.17 1.75 -4.84
C ILE A 193 -5.61 1.35 -4.52
N HIS A 194 -6.60 1.92 -5.20
CA HIS A 194 -8.03 1.66 -4.99
C HIS A 194 -8.48 1.79 -3.52
N SER A 195 -7.87 2.74 -2.78
CA SER A 195 -8.17 3.02 -1.39
C SER A 195 -7.85 4.48 -1.06
N SER A 196 -8.51 5.04 -0.05
CA SER A 196 -8.32 6.43 0.36
C SER A 196 -7.33 6.53 1.50
N TRP A 197 -6.37 7.45 1.39
CA TRP A 197 -5.36 7.69 2.42
C TRP A 197 -5.09 9.17 2.60
N VAL A 198 -4.92 9.58 3.86
CA VAL A 198 -4.31 10.87 4.19
C VAL A 198 -3.10 10.62 5.06
N THR A 199 -1.94 11.11 4.64
CA THR A 199 -0.69 10.91 5.37
C THR A 199 0.00 12.25 5.60
N ASP A 200 0.37 12.46 6.86
CA ASP A 200 1.24 13.53 7.29
C ASP A 200 2.69 13.03 7.20
N HIS A 201 3.36 13.42 6.12
CA HIS A 201 4.78 13.16 5.93
C HIS A 201 5.61 14.31 6.50
N SER A 202 5.10 15.17 7.39
CA SER A 202 5.90 16.29 7.91
C SER A 202 7.07 15.81 8.77
N ASP A 203 8.14 16.60 8.80
CA ASP A 203 9.31 16.36 9.65
C ASP A 203 9.66 17.66 10.38
N ALA A 204 9.76 17.60 11.71
CA ALA A 204 10.00 18.78 12.55
C ALA A 204 11.33 19.49 12.24
N SER A 205 12.32 18.78 11.66
CA SER A 205 13.62 19.33 11.27
C SER A 205 13.68 19.83 9.83
N GLN A 206 12.66 19.56 9.00
CA GLN A 206 12.65 19.92 7.58
C GLN A 206 11.48 20.83 7.21
N GLY A 207 10.25 20.37 7.39
CA GLY A 207 9.06 21.12 6.96
C GLY A 207 7.81 20.26 6.81
N PRO A 208 6.66 20.92 6.54
CA PRO A 208 5.41 20.23 6.33
C PRO A 208 5.35 19.53 4.97
N LEU A 209 4.71 18.35 4.92
CA LEU A 209 4.41 17.63 3.69
C LEU A 209 3.19 16.74 3.91
N PHE A 210 2.17 16.91 3.09
CA PHE A 210 0.92 16.16 3.22
C PHE A 210 0.59 15.44 1.92
N GLU A 211 0.05 14.23 2.04
CA GLU A 211 -0.37 13.42 0.91
C GLU A 211 -1.83 13.01 1.03
N PHE A 212 -2.56 13.15 -0.09
CA PHE A 212 -3.95 12.76 -0.25
C PHE A 212 -4.05 11.75 -1.39
N THR A 213 -4.22 10.48 -1.06
CA THR A 213 -4.43 9.41 -2.05
C THR A 213 -5.91 9.12 -2.17
N GLY A 214 -6.45 9.16 -3.40
CA GLY A 214 -7.87 8.95 -3.68
C GLY A 214 -8.23 7.48 -3.93
N PRO A 215 -9.50 7.10 -3.69
CA PRO A 215 -9.99 5.75 -3.97
C PRO A 215 -10.19 5.53 -5.47
N ALA A 216 -10.51 4.29 -5.85
CA ALA A 216 -10.99 4.01 -7.19
C ALA A 216 -12.40 4.58 -7.41
N ILE A 217 -12.67 5.07 -8.62
CA ILE A 217 -14.03 5.48 -9.02
C ILE A 217 -14.95 4.25 -9.08
N SER A 218 -14.53 3.19 -9.77
CA SER A 218 -15.37 2.01 -10.01
C SER A 218 -14.68 0.65 -9.95
N SER A 219 -13.35 0.62 -9.86
CA SER A 219 -12.59 -0.61 -9.69
C SER A 219 -12.88 -1.24 -8.32
N SER A 220 -12.61 -2.54 -8.19
CA SER A 220 -12.66 -3.23 -6.90
C SER A 220 -11.78 -2.52 -5.88
N SER A 221 -12.30 -2.37 -4.65
CA SER A 221 -11.59 -1.72 -3.56
C SER A 221 -10.36 -2.51 -3.15
N PHE A 222 -9.40 -1.85 -2.49
CA PHE A 222 -8.20 -2.52 -1.98
C PHE A 222 -8.54 -3.69 -1.04
N ALA A 223 -9.55 -3.53 -0.20
CA ALA A 223 -10.07 -4.58 0.68
C ALA A 223 -10.57 -5.80 -0.11
N GLN A 224 -11.34 -5.59 -1.17
CA GLN A 224 -11.80 -6.66 -2.06
C GLN A 224 -10.64 -7.37 -2.76
N LEU A 225 -9.61 -6.61 -3.19
CA LEU A 225 -8.42 -7.17 -3.82
C LEU A 225 -7.58 -8.02 -2.85
N ILE A 226 -7.41 -7.58 -1.60
CA ILE A 226 -6.77 -8.39 -0.55
C ILE A 226 -7.58 -9.66 -0.32
N GLY A 227 -8.90 -9.56 -0.19
CA GLY A 227 -9.77 -10.71 0.01
C GLY A 227 -9.62 -11.76 -1.08
N ASN A 228 -9.70 -11.34 -2.35
CA ASN A 228 -9.50 -12.22 -3.50
C ASN A 228 -8.10 -12.85 -3.53
N THR A 229 -7.07 -12.11 -3.10
CA THR A 229 -5.69 -12.60 -3.02
C THR A 229 -5.52 -13.64 -1.91
N LEU A 230 -6.12 -13.44 -0.75
CA LEU A 230 -6.10 -14.40 0.35
C LEU A 230 -6.78 -15.71 -0.05
N THR A 231 -7.99 -15.64 -0.62
CA THR A 231 -8.74 -16.81 -1.08
C THR A 231 -7.98 -17.58 -2.18
N SER A 232 -7.41 -16.88 -3.17
CA SER A 232 -6.65 -17.52 -4.26
C SER A 232 -5.32 -18.13 -3.79
N THR A 233 -4.62 -17.47 -2.87
CA THR A 233 -3.37 -17.98 -2.28
C THR A 233 -3.63 -19.22 -1.43
N ALA A 234 -4.69 -19.21 -0.62
CA ALA A 234 -5.10 -20.35 0.20
C ALA A 234 -5.36 -21.61 -0.64
N GLY A 235 -6.05 -21.47 -1.78
CA GLY A 235 -6.23 -22.55 -2.75
C GLY A 235 -4.90 -23.01 -3.39
N THR A 236 -3.98 -22.09 -3.65
CA THR A 236 -2.67 -22.40 -4.26
C THR A 236 -1.76 -23.20 -3.32
N ILE A 237 -1.82 -22.94 -2.01
CA ILE A 237 -1.02 -23.67 -1.00
C ILE A 237 -1.75 -24.91 -0.45
N GLY A 238 -2.91 -25.25 -1.03
CA GLY A 238 -3.65 -26.47 -0.68
C GLY A 238 -4.30 -26.44 0.69
N LEU A 239 -4.73 -25.28 1.18
CA LEU A 239 -5.51 -25.22 2.42
C LEU A 239 -6.85 -25.97 2.24
N PRO A 240 -7.31 -26.73 3.25
CA PRO A 240 -8.62 -27.36 3.23
C PRO A 240 -9.78 -26.35 2.96
N PRO A 241 -10.83 -26.71 2.21
CA PRO A 241 -11.92 -25.79 1.85
C PRO A 241 -12.57 -25.10 3.04
N ASP A 242 -12.77 -25.81 4.15
CA ASP A 242 -13.32 -25.28 5.41
C ASP A 242 -12.44 -24.18 6.03
N VAL A 243 -11.11 -24.27 5.86
CA VAL A 243 -10.17 -23.21 6.27
C VAL A 243 -10.29 -22.00 5.34
N VAL A 244 -10.44 -22.22 4.03
CA VAL A 244 -10.61 -21.13 3.05
C VAL A 244 -11.92 -20.38 3.28
N ASP A 245 -13.00 -21.10 3.55
CA ASP A 245 -14.32 -20.54 3.86
C ASP A 245 -14.28 -19.74 5.17
N GLY A 246 -13.60 -20.27 6.19
CA GLY A 246 -13.36 -19.57 7.45
C GLY A 246 -12.60 -18.26 7.27
N LEU A 247 -11.52 -18.25 6.49
CA LEU A 247 -10.77 -17.02 6.17
C LEU A 247 -11.61 -16.01 5.39
N SER A 248 -12.42 -16.49 4.45
CA SER A 248 -13.30 -15.65 3.63
C SER A 248 -14.39 -14.98 4.47
N ALA A 249 -14.95 -15.70 5.45
CA ALA A 249 -15.92 -15.15 6.40
C ALA A 249 -15.34 -14.05 7.30
N LEU A 250 -14.02 -14.07 7.55
CA LEU A 250 -13.32 -13.06 8.35
C LEU A 250 -12.89 -11.83 7.54
N LEU A 251 -13.03 -11.81 6.21
CA LEU A 251 -12.58 -10.69 5.38
C LEU A 251 -13.17 -9.33 5.75
N PRO A 252 -14.48 -9.18 6.06
CA PRO A 252 -15.02 -7.89 6.47
C PRO A 252 -14.40 -7.41 7.79
N GLU A 253 -14.19 -8.31 8.75
CA GLU A 253 -13.55 -7.99 10.02
C GLU A 253 -12.07 -7.69 9.86
N LEU A 254 -11.36 -8.43 9.00
CA LEU A 254 -9.97 -8.17 8.66
C LEU A 254 -9.83 -6.81 7.98
N THR A 255 -10.76 -6.44 7.10
CA THR A 255 -10.78 -5.12 6.45
C THR A 255 -11.00 -4.01 7.47
N ALA A 256 -11.97 -4.17 8.37
CA ALA A 256 -12.22 -3.22 9.45
C ALA A 256 -11.00 -3.09 10.38
N ALA A 257 -10.38 -4.22 10.72
CA ALA A 257 -9.17 -4.28 11.52
C ALA A 257 -8.00 -3.59 10.81
N LEU A 258 -7.76 -3.87 9.53
CA LEU A 258 -6.73 -3.20 8.72
C LEU A 258 -6.92 -1.69 8.74
N ASN A 259 -8.13 -1.19 8.46
CA ASN A 259 -8.43 0.25 8.51
C ASN A 259 -8.17 0.85 9.90
N ALA A 260 -8.61 0.18 10.97
CA ALA A 260 -8.44 0.64 12.33
C ALA A 260 -6.98 0.67 12.75
N PHE A 261 -6.25 -0.42 12.48
CA PHE A 261 -4.87 -0.57 12.86
C PHE A 261 -3.94 0.38 12.08
N LEU A 262 -4.22 0.64 10.80
CA LEU A 262 -3.42 1.58 9.98
C LEU A 262 -3.51 3.04 10.45
N VAL A 263 -4.59 3.41 11.14
CA VAL A 263 -4.82 4.77 11.66
C VAL A 263 -4.51 4.86 13.16
N ASP A 264 -4.26 3.73 13.83
CA ASP A 264 -3.97 3.70 15.26
C ASP A 264 -2.66 4.44 15.55
N ARG A 265 -2.74 5.39 16.48
CA ARG A 265 -1.61 6.22 16.90
C ARG A 265 -1.08 5.80 18.26
N ASP A 266 -1.49 4.66 18.81
CA ASP A 266 -0.90 4.14 20.04
C ASP A 266 0.57 3.73 19.78
N PRO A 267 1.56 4.24 20.55
CA PRO A 267 2.95 3.76 20.55
C PRO A 267 3.15 2.25 20.57
N SER A 268 2.19 1.47 21.05
CA SER A 268 2.22 0.00 21.04
C SER A 268 1.47 -0.66 19.86
N SER A 269 0.89 0.11 18.94
CA SER A 269 0.05 -0.41 17.86
C SER A 269 0.80 -0.98 16.65
N VAL A 270 0.06 -1.81 15.89
CA VAL A 270 0.51 -2.70 14.81
C VAL A 270 1.26 -2.03 13.66
N PHE A 271 1.04 -0.74 13.48
CA PHE A 271 1.53 -0.01 12.32
C PHE A 271 2.47 1.14 12.69
N ARG A 272 2.70 1.39 13.99
CA ARG A 272 3.42 2.60 14.43
C ARG A 272 4.93 2.57 14.29
N GLN A 273 5.49 1.50 13.71
CA GLN A 273 6.91 1.45 13.36
C GLN A 273 7.20 1.68 11.88
N LEU A 274 6.20 2.18 11.15
CA LEU A 274 6.38 2.84 9.87
C LEU A 274 6.58 4.31 10.17
N ALA A 275 7.61 4.92 9.59
CA ALA A 275 7.98 6.31 9.83
C ALA A 275 6.99 7.33 9.21
N GLN A 276 5.69 7.07 9.29
CA GLN A 276 4.62 7.79 8.62
C GLN A 276 3.45 8.00 9.57
N ASP A 277 2.94 9.22 9.60
CA ASP A 277 1.78 9.59 10.41
C ASP A 277 0.53 9.55 9.53
N ILE A 278 -0.03 8.35 9.39
CA ILE A 278 -1.26 8.11 8.62
C ILE A 278 -2.46 8.65 9.42
N ARG A 279 -3.17 9.62 8.84
CA ARG A 279 -4.26 10.37 9.47
C ARG A 279 -5.64 9.82 9.13
N PHE A 280 -5.76 9.10 8.03
CA PHE A 280 -7.00 8.50 7.57
C PHE A 280 -6.70 7.37 6.59
N VAL A 281 -7.47 6.29 6.71
CA VAL A 281 -7.50 5.18 5.75
C VAL A 281 -8.94 4.77 5.51
N ASP A 282 -9.26 4.49 4.25
CA ASP A 282 -10.45 3.75 3.85
C ASP A 282 -10.12 2.81 2.69
N THR A 283 -9.99 1.52 3.01
CA THR A 283 -9.63 0.50 2.02
C THR A 283 -10.80 -0.07 1.24
N ASP A 284 -12.05 0.27 1.60
CA ASP A 284 -13.22 -0.44 1.09
C ASP A 284 -14.12 0.40 0.19
N ARG A 285 -14.19 1.72 0.40
CA ARG A 285 -15.09 2.58 -0.38
C ARG A 285 -14.46 3.13 -1.65
N ASN A 286 -15.28 3.20 -2.69
CA ASN A 286 -15.00 3.92 -3.93
C ASN A 286 -15.27 5.42 -3.74
N GLY A 287 -14.89 6.25 -4.71
CA GLY A 287 -15.24 7.66 -4.65
C GLY A 287 -14.43 8.57 -5.56
N ILE A 288 -14.51 9.85 -5.24
CA ILE A 288 -13.69 10.92 -5.84
C ILE A 288 -13.13 11.81 -4.73
N VAL A 289 -12.04 12.48 -5.04
CA VAL A 289 -11.43 13.51 -4.18
C VAL A 289 -11.52 14.85 -4.89
N VAL A 290 -12.01 15.86 -4.20
CA VAL A 290 -12.05 17.25 -4.67
C VAL A 290 -11.08 18.06 -3.81
N VAL A 291 -10.22 18.82 -4.49
CA VAL A 291 -9.24 19.71 -3.85
C VAL A 291 -9.60 21.15 -4.19
N GLU A 292 -9.66 21.99 -3.16
CA GLU A 292 -9.95 23.42 -3.25
C GLU A 292 -8.83 24.18 -2.51
N ALA A 293 -8.13 25.08 -3.19
CA ALA A 293 -7.00 25.80 -2.63
C ALA A 293 -7.16 27.32 -2.74
N SER A 294 -6.95 28.02 -1.63
CA SER A 294 -6.85 29.48 -1.53
C SER A 294 -5.42 29.88 -1.09
N SER A 295 -5.20 31.18 -0.87
CA SER A 295 -3.93 31.67 -0.30
C SER A 295 -3.63 31.17 1.12
N ASP A 296 -4.63 30.78 1.91
CA ASP A 296 -4.49 30.44 3.32
C ASP A 296 -4.96 29.01 3.68
N LEU A 297 -5.75 28.38 2.80
CA LEU A 297 -6.43 27.12 3.04
C LEU A 297 -6.25 26.16 1.86
N PHE A 298 -5.98 24.89 2.17
CA PHE A 298 -6.04 23.81 1.20
C PHE A 298 -7.01 22.76 1.73
N THR A 299 -8.17 22.63 1.11
CA THR A 299 -9.24 21.71 1.51
C THR A 299 -9.27 20.52 0.58
N THR A 300 -9.27 19.33 1.16
CA THR A 300 -9.42 18.07 0.46
C THR A 300 -10.67 17.37 0.96
N THR A 301 -11.66 17.20 0.07
CA THR A 301 -12.91 16.51 0.37
C THR A 301 -12.99 15.18 -0.35
N TYR A 302 -13.06 14.10 0.43
CA TYR A 302 -13.33 12.75 -0.05
C TYR A 302 -14.84 12.53 -0.10
N TYR A 303 -15.35 12.20 -1.29
CA TYR A 303 -16.72 11.76 -1.49
C TYR A 303 -16.73 10.25 -1.67
N LEU A 304 -17.04 9.53 -0.60
CA LEU A 304 -16.93 8.07 -0.53
C LEU A 304 -18.28 7.40 -0.72
N LEU A 305 -18.31 6.36 -1.53
CA LEU A 305 -19.50 5.60 -1.89
C LEU A 305 -19.26 4.11 -1.62
N GLN A 306 -20.30 3.42 -1.15
CA GLN A 306 -20.21 1.97 -0.94
C GLN A 306 -20.03 1.24 -2.28
N PRO A 307 -19.21 0.19 -2.38
CA PRO A 307 -19.01 -0.54 -3.63
C PRO A 307 -20.31 -1.05 -4.28
N ALA A 308 -21.30 -1.43 -3.47
CA ALA A 308 -22.61 -1.85 -3.94
C ALA A 308 -23.36 -0.75 -4.70
N ASP A 309 -23.20 0.50 -4.28
CA ASP A 309 -23.89 1.66 -4.87
C ASP A 309 -23.21 2.12 -6.18
N VAL A 310 -21.92 1.85 -6.36
CA VAL A 310 -21.16 2.21 -7.58
C VAL A 310 -21.72 1.55 -8.84
N ARG A 311 -22.31 0.35 -8.70
CA ARG A 311 -22.84 -0.45 -9.81
C ARG A 311 -24.29 -0.11 -10.15
N GLU A 312 -24.93 0.77 -9.38
CA GLU A 312 -26.31 1.19 -9.60
C GLU A 312 -26.38 2.47 -10.43
N SER A 313 -27.33 2.52 -11.38
CA SER A 313 -27.62 3.73 -12.15
C SER A 313 -28.55 4.68 -11.38
N TYR A 314 -28.06 5.88 -11.09
CA TYR A 314 -28.83 6.94 -10.42
C TYR A 314 -29.24 8.09 -11.34
N TYR A 315 -29.10 7.98 -12.67
CA TYR A 315 -29.41 9.08 -13.62
C TYR A 315 -30.81 9.68 -13.41
N ASN A 316 -31.83 8.84 -13.21
CA ASN A 316 -33.21 9.28 -12.98
C ASN A 316 -33.56 9.54 -11.50
N ARG A 317 -32.61 9.32 -10.59
CA ARG A 317 -32.77 9.48 -9.13
C ARG A 317 -31.54 10.17 -8.52
N ARG A 318 -31.09 11.25 -9.17
CA ARG A 318 -29.84 11.95 -8.83
C ARG A 318 -29.71 12.25 -7.34
N ASN A 319 -30.75 12.79 -6.71
CA ASN A 319 -30.71 13.15 -5.29
C ASN A 319 -30.55 11.93 -4.37
N ALA A 320 -31.15 10.79 -4.71
CA ALA A 320 -30.98 9.55 -3.97
C ALA A 320 -29.55 9.01 -4.11
N GLY A 321 -28.94 9.13 -5.30
CA GLY A 321 -27.54 8.79 -5.52
C GLY A 321 -26.59 9.71 -4.74
N LEU A 322 -26.80 11.03 -4.80
CA LEU A 322 -25.98 12.01 -4.07
C LEU A 322 -26.05 11.81 -2.55
N ALA A 323 -27.21 11.43 -2.00
CA ALA A 323 -27.39 11.18 -0.57
C ALA A 323 -26.60 9.97 -0.03
N LYS A 324 -26.13 9.07 -0.92
CA LYS A 324 -25.34 7.89 -0.53
C LYS A 324 -23.87 8.20 -0.26
N PHE A 325 -23.35 9.30 -0.81
CA PHE A 325 -21.98 9.70 -0.57
C PHE A 325 -21.76 10.09 0.90
N LYS A 326 -20.69 9.57 1.48
CA LYS A 326 -20.18 9.98 2.79
C LYS A 326 -18.98 10.88 2.56
N LYS A 327 -19.02 12.08 3.16
CA LYS A 327 -17.92 13.03 3.07
C LYS A 327 -16.90 12.82 4.19
N ARG A 328 -15.62 13.03 3.86
CA ARG A 328 -14.54 13.27 4.81
C ARG A 328 -13.75 14.48 4.34
N VAL A 329 -13.62 15.48 5.21
CA VAL A 329 -12.96 16.74 4.89
C VAL A 329 -11.68 16.87 5.69
N PHE A 330 -10.61 17.27 5.02
CA PHE A 330 -9.31 17.59 5.58
C PHE A 330 -8.89 18.97 5.13
N GLU A 331 -8.25 19.71 6.02
CA GLU A 331 -7.79 21.07 5.73
C GLU A 331 -6.32 21.20 6.12
N ILE A 332 -5.54 21.86 5.28
CA ILE A 332 -4.21 22.37 5.66
C ILE A 332 -4.34 23.86 5.89
N ARG A 333 -4.06 24.29 7.12
CA ARG A 333 -4.04 25.70 7.51
C ARG A 333 -2.77 25.97 8.33
N HIS A 334 -2.03 27.00 7.94
CA HIS A 334 -0.76 27.38 8.61
C HIS A 334 0.24 26.21 8.75
N GLY A 335 0.41 25.40 7.69
CA GLY A 335 1.34 24.27 7.68
C GLY A 335 0.93 23.10 8.59
N ARG A 336 -0.34 23.03 9.00
CA ARG A 336 -0.88 21.95 9.83
C ARG A 336 -2.10 21.33 9.18
N LEU A 337 -2.15 20.00 9.21
CA LEU A 337 -3.30 19.21 8.78
C LEU A 337 -4.30 19.08 9.94
N THR A 338 -5.56 19.41 9.69
CA THR A 338 -6.65 19.27 10.66
C THR A 338 -7.05 17.80 10.86
N ALA A 339 -7.66 17.50 12.01
CA ALA A 339 -8.33 16.22 12.20
C ALA A 339 -9.52 16.09 11.22
N PRO A 340 -9.84 14.88 10.74
CA PRO A 340 -10.96 14.67 9.83
C PRO A 340 -12.26 15.19 10.46
N ARG A 341 -13.01 16.01 9.72
CA ARG A 341 -14.39 16.35 10.08
C ARG A 341 -15.35 15.59 9.18
N SER A 342 -16.38 14.99 9.77
CA SER A 342 -17.56 14.55 9.05
C SER A 342 -18.57 15.67 9.04
N ASP A 343 -18.93 16.17 7.87
CA ASP A 343 -20.05 17.09 7.72
C ASP A 343 -21.36 16.31 8.01
N PRO A 344 -22.28 16.80 8.88
CA PRO A 344 -23.63 16.27 8.92
C PRO A 344 -24.27 16.45 7.54
N LEU A 345 -24.87 15.36 7.04
CA LEU A 345 -25.77 15.25 5.89
C LEU A 345 -26.02 16.51 5.04
N ILE A 346 -25.83 16.38 3.72
CA ILE A 346 -26.26 17.29 2.65
C ILE A 346 -27.61 17.94 3.00
N GLY A 347 -27.56 19.21 3.41
CA GLY A 347 -28.72 20.04 3.75
C GLY A 347 -28.50 21.54 3.57
N GLU A 348 -27.30 22.00 3.22
CA GLU A 348 -27.07 23.41 2.87
C GLU A 348 -27.07 23.62 1.34
N PRO A 349 -27.61 24.75 0.86
CA PRO A 349 -27.79 24.98 -0.57
C PRO A 349 -26.43 25.05 -1.28
N PRO A 350 -26.37 24.72 -2.59
CA PRO A 350 -25.13 24.78 -3.33
C PRO A 350 -24.56 26.19 -3.28
N ILE A 351 -23.27 26.29 -3.01
CA ILE A 351 -22.47 27.48 -3.34
C ILE A 351 -22.71 27.71 -4.84
N ARG A 352 -23.45 28.78 -5.16
CA ARG A 352 -23.64 29.23 -6.52
C ARG A 352 -22.30 29.78 -6.99
N TYR A 353 -21.78 29.24 -8.09
CA TYR A 353 -20.81 29.94 -8.93
C TYR A 353 -21.46 31.20 -9.52
#